data_AF-A0A1V6I8Q7-F1
#
_entry.id   AF-A0A1V6I8Q7-F1
#
_cell.length_a   1.000
_cell.length_b   1.000
_cell.length_c   1.000
_cell.angle_alpha   90.00
_cell.angle_beta   90.00
_cell.angle_gamma   90.00
#
_symmetry.space_group_name_H-M   'P 1'
#
loop_
_entity.id
_entity.type
_entity.pdbx_description
1 polymer ?
#
loop_
_entity_poly.entity_id
_entity_poly.type
_entity_poly.pdbx_seq_one_letter_code
_entity_poly.pdbx_strand_id
1 'polypeptide(L)'
;MTYEDFRQSIIAEEGDFFDLIVFDFLTQATKFAEAEKYEEAVILTNDALVMAKYADVGYRIVYLIGMLCQTYLQNNQPEMADKYFNYAMLILDKNDSGYDEDMNKFLDLKALIERELQKKNEAK
;
A
#
# COMPACT_ATOMS: atom_id res chain seq x y z
N MET A 1 11.97 -28.11 -4.86
CA MET A 1 11.13 -27.11 -4.20
C MET A 1 11.57 -25.75 -4.71
N THR A 2 10.67 -25.05 -5.39
CA THR A 2 10.92 -23.70 -5.90
C THR A 2 10.66 -22.65 -4.81
N TYR A 3 11.07 -21.41 -5.04
CA TYR A 3 10.70 -20.30 -4.17
C TYR A 3 9.17 -20.17 -4.05
N GLU A 4 8.45 -20.38 -5.15
CA GLU A 4 6.99 -20.30 -5.13
C GLU A 4 6.38 -21.44 -4.31
N ASP A 5 6.87 -22.67 -4.44
CA ASP A 5 6.38 -23.81 -3.63
C ASP A 5 6.58 -23.54 -2.13
N PHE A 6 7.74 -22.99 -1.76
CA PHE A 6 8.06 -22.64 -0.37
C PHE A 6 7.21 -21.48 0.15
N ARG A 7 6.98 -20.46 -0.68
CA ARG A 7 6.12 -19.34 -0.35
C ARG A 7 4.67 -19.80 -0.12
N GLN A 8 4.15 -20.65 -1.01
CA GLN A 8 2.80 -21.19 -0.89
C GLN A 8 2.63 -22.07 0.35
N SER A 9 3.65 -22.82 0.77
CA SER A 9 3.58 -23.55 2.05
C SER A 9 3.53 -22.61 3.25
N ILE A 10 4.28 -21.51 3.25
CA ILE A 10 4.20 -20.50 4.31
C ILE A 10 2.82 -19.85 4.34
N ILE A 11 2.27 -19.45 3.19
CA ILE A 11 0.93 -18.84 3.12
C ILE A 11 -0.13 -19.80 3.68
N ALA A 12 -0.06 -21.09 3.31
CA ALA A 12 -1.02 -22.08 3.78
C ALA A 12 -0.92 -22.37 5.30
N GLU A 13 0.26 -22.25 5.90
CA GLU A 13 0.50 -22.55 7.31
C GLU A 13 0.36 -21.31 8.23
N GLU A 14 0.80 -20.15 7.75
CA GLU A 14 0.99 -18.93 8.55
C GLU A 14 0.39 -17.66 7.89
N GLY A 15 -0.34 -17.77 6.78
CA GLY A 15 -0.87 -16.62 6.04
C GLY A 15 -1.68 -15.65 6.91
N ASP A 16 -2.58 -16.17 7.74
CA ASP A 16 -3.37 -15.37 8.69
C ASP A 16 -2.52 -14.55 9.68
N PHE A 17 -1.35 -15.08 10.08
CA PHE A 17 -0.44 -14.37 10.96
C PHE A 17 0.23 -13.21 10.24
N PHE A 18 0.69 -13.42 9.01
CA PHE A 18 1.27 -12.36 8.19
C PHE A 18 0.23 -11.30 7.81
N ASP A 19 -1.02 -11.67 7.55
CA ASP A 19 -2.13 -10.75 7.33
C ASP A 19 -2.29 -9.76 8.48
N LEU A 20 -2.30 -10.26 9.72
CA LEU A 20 -2.41 -9.44 10.93
C LEU A 20 -1.23 -8.48 11.09
N ILE A 21 0.00 -8.96 10.82
CA ILE A 21 1.20 -8.12 10.89
C ILE A 21 1.17 -7.02 9.84
N VAL A 22 0.84 -7.36 8.59
CA VAL A 22 0.79 -6.38 7.50
C VAL A 22 -0.27 -5.31 7.81
N PHE A 23 -1.44 -5.72 8.30
CA PHE A 23 -2.49 -4.79 8.70
C PHE A 23 -2.03 -3.85 9.83
N ASP A 24 -1.40 -4.39 10.87
CA ASP A 24 -0.92 -3.59 12.00
C ASP A 24 0.16 -2.59 11.57
N PHE A 25 1.15 -3.04 10.79
CA PHE A 25 2.24 -2.19 10.30
C PHE A 25 1.74 -1.07 9.41
N LEU A 26 0.83 -1.35 8.47
CA LEU A 26 0.25 -0.30 7.62
C LEU A 26 -0.62 0.68 8.42
N THR A 27 -1.38 0.19 9.40
CA THR A 27 -2.16 1.06 10.30
C THR A 27 -1.24 1.99 11.10
N GLN A 28 -0.13 1.47 11.63
CA GLN A 28 0.86 2.28 12.34
C GLN A 28 1.56 3.27 11.40
N ALA A 29 1.91 2.84 10.18
CA ALA A 29 2.52 3.70 9.17
C ALA A 29 1.63 4.89 8.81
N THR A 30 0.31 4.68 8.65
CA THR A 30 -0.64 5.77 8.42
C THR A 30 -0.63 6.77 9.58
N LYS A 31 -0.68 6.29 10.84
CA LYS A 31 -0.63 7.16 12.02
C LYS A 31 0.68 7.96 12.11
N PHE A 32 1.80 7.36 11.75
CA PHE A 32 3.08 8.06 11.70
C PHE A 32 3.10 9.12 10.58
N ALA A 33 2.58 8.79 9.40
CA ALA A 33 2.48 9.73 8.29
C ALA A 33 1.56 10.92 8.64
N GLU A 34 0.42 10.67 9.31
CA GLU A 34 -0.49 11.71 9.82
C GLU A 34 0.20 12.63 10.83
N ALA A 35 1.11 12.08 11.64
CA ALA A 35 1.92 12.83 12.61
C ALA A 35 3.21 13.43 11.99
N GLU A 36 3.33 13.46 10.66
CA GLU A 36 4.49 13.93 9.90
C GLU A 36 5.83 13.21 10.21
N LYS A 37 5.76 12.03 10.83
CA LYS A 37 6.89 11.15 11.13
C LYS A 37 7.18 10.24 9.93
N TYR A 38 7.63 10.85 8.85
CA TYR A 38 7.70 10.17 7.54
C TYR A 38 8.74 9.05 7.50
N GLU A 39 9.87 9.17 8.20
CA GLU A 39 10.89 8.13 8.18
C GLU A 39 10.35 6.83 8.81
N GLU A 40 9.72 6.94 9.98
CA GLU A 40 9.08 5.82 10.67
C GLU A 40 7.92 5.24 9.85
N ALA A 41 7.11 6.11 9.24
CA ALA A 41 6.02 5.67 8.35
C ALA A 41 6.56 4.87 7.16
N VAL A 42 7.67 5.32 6.55
CA VAL A 42 8.30 4.64 5.42
C VAL A 42 8.88 3.28 5.83
N ILE A 43 9.55 3.21 6.98
CA ILE A 43 10.10 1.95 7.51
C ILE A 43 8.98 0.93 7.69
N LEU A 44 7.93 1.28 8.44
CA LEU A 44 6.82 0.36 8.71
C LEU A 44 6.06 -0.03 7.44
N THR A 45 5.89 0.91 6.51
CA THR A 45 5.27 0.57 5.22
C THR A 45 6.13 -0.45 4.50
N ASN A 46 7.45 -0.22 4.36
CA ASN A 46 8.31 -1.16 3.65
C ASN A 46 8.35 -2.54 4.32
N ASP A 47 8.37 -2.58 5.65
CA ASP A 47 8.31 -3.84 6.42
C ASP A 47 7.00 -4.58 6.14
N ALA A 48 5.85 -3.87 6.13
CA ALA A 48 4.57 -4.44 5.73
C ALA A 48 4.62 -5.01 4.30
N LEU A 49 5.21 -4.29 3.35
CA LEU A 49 5.30 -4.75 1.95
C LEU A 49 6.20 -5.98 1.78
N VAL A 50 7.17 -6.20 2.67
CA VAL A 50 7.96 -7.43 2.70
C VAL A 50 7.11 -8.58 3.22
N MET A 51 6.37 -8.37 4.32
CA MET A 51 5.51 -9.38 4.93
C MET A 51 4.31 -9.75 4.05
N ALA A 52 3.81 -8.81 3.25
CA ALA A 52 2.70 -9.01 2.30
C ALA A 52 2.95 -10.15 1.30
N LYS A 53 4.20 -10.56 1.08
CA LYS A 53 4.51 -11.70 0.21
C LYS A 53 4.08 -13.04 0.83
N TYR A 54 3.99 -13.13 2.16
CA TYR A 54 3.67 -14.34 2.91
C TYR A 54 2.25 -14.33 3.50
N ALA A 55 1.57 -13.21 3.35
CA ALA A 55 0.18 -13.01 3.72
C ALA A 55 -0.76 -13.57 2.63
N ASP A 56 -1.96 -13.99 3.01
CA ASP A 56 -3.07 -14.29 2.09
C ASP A 56 -3.78 -12.99 1.74
N VAL A 57 -3.00 -12.08 1.12
CA VAL A 57 -3.33 -10.66 1.01
C VAL A 57 -4.60 -10.44 0.20
N GLY A 58 -5.70 -10.17 0.90
CA GLY A 58 -6.96 -9.73 0.31
C GLY A 58 -7.17 -8.20 0.32
N TYR A 59 -8.42 -7.81 0.06
CA TYR A 59 -8.98 -6.46 -0.01
C TYR A 59 -8.47 -5.43 1.03
N ARG A 60 -8.20 -5.86 2.27
CA ARG A 60 -7.92 -4.95 3.40
C ARG A 60 -6.62 -4.17 3.27
N ILE A 61 -5.60 -4.75 2.62
CA ILE A 61 -4.28 -4.12 2.49
C ILE A 61 -4.30 -3.02 1.43
N VAL A 62 -5.06 -3.23 0.35
CA VAL A 62 -5.28 -2.23 -0.72
C VAL A 62 -5.91 -0.96 -0.15
N TYR A 63 -6.94 -1.09 0.70
CA TYR A 63 -7.56 0.05 1.38
C TYR A 63 -6.56 0.87 2.23
N LEU A 64 -5.73 0.20 3.04
CA LEU A 64 -4.74 0.88 3.90
C LEU A 64 -3.64 1.59 3.09
N ILE A 65 -3.21 1.00 1.97
CA ILE A 65 -2.26 1.70 1.07
C ILE A 65 -2.93 2.92 0.45
N GLY A 66 -4.21 2.84 0.08
CA GLY A 66 -4.99 3.99 -0.40
C GLY A 66 -5.05 5.13 0.62
N MET A 67 -5.33 4.82 1.89
CA MET A 67 -5.27 5.79 2.99
C MET A 67 -3.88 6.42 3.12
N LEU A 68 -2.83 5.61 3.11
CA LEU A 68 -1.45 6.08 3.22
C LEU A 68 -1.09 7.06 2.09
N CYS A 69 -1.50 6.76 0.85
CA CYS A 69 -1.33 7.66 -0.29
C CYS A 69 -2.06 8.99 -0.08
N GLN A 70 -3.30 8.97 0.42
CA GLN A 70 -4.05 10.19 0.73
C GLN A 70 -3.36 11.02 1.82
N THR A 71 -2.86 10.38 2.89
CA THR A 71 -2.11 11.05 3.95
C THR A 71 -0.87 11.75 3.39
N TYR A 72 -0.10 11.06 2.53
CA TYR A 72 1.07 11.68 1.87
C TYR A 72 0.68 12.87 0.98
N LEU A 73 -0.43 12.80 0.25
CA LEU A 73 -0.92 13.93 -0.56
C LEU A 73 -1.31 15.12 0.30
N GLN A 74 -2.06 14.90 1.39
CA GLN A 74 -2.45 15.95 2.34
C GLN A 74 -1.23 16.67 2.93
N ASN A 75 -0.13 15.94 3.07
CA ASN A 75 1.14 16.42 3.59
C ASN A 75 2.13 16.91 2.52
N ASN A 76 1.64 17.16 1.29
CA ASN A 76 2.44 17.66 0.17
C ASN A 76 3.65 16.78 -0.21
N GLN A 77 3.51 15.47 -0.05
CA GLN A 77 4.47 14.43 -0.42
C GLN A 77 3.95 13.57 -1.61
N PRO A 78 3.63 14.16 -2.77
CA PRO A 78 3.04 13.42 -3.89
C PRO A 78 3.94 12.33 -4.48
N GLU A 79 5.27 12.45 -4.39
CA GLU A 79 6.20 11.41 -4.82
C GLU A 79 6.09 10.13 -3.97
N MET A 80 5.83 10.29 -2.66
CA MET A 80 5.62 9.15 -1.75
C MET A 80 4.26 8.51 -2.00
N ALA A 81 3.23 9.31 -2.23
CA ALA A 81 1.93 8.81 -2.64
C ALA A 81 2.02 8.00 -3.95
N ASP A 82 2.75 8.49 -4.96
CA ASP A 82 2.93 7.78 -6.22
C ASP A 82 3.65 6.43 -6.05
N LYS A 83 4.71 6.41 -5.24
CA LYS A 83 5.45 5.19 -4.93
C LYS A 83 4.54 4.11 -4.35
N TYR A 84 3.73 4.44 -3.36
CA TYR A 84 2.85 3.47 -2.69
C TYR A 84 1.62 3.11 -3.53
N PHE A 85 1.10 4.05 -4.32
CA PHE A 85 0.07 3.77 -5.32
C PHE A 85 0.52 2.66 -6.29
N ASN A 86 1.74 2.78 -6.83
CA ASN A 86 2.26 1.78 -7.77
C ASN A 86 2.37 0.40 -7.13
N TYR A 87 2.61 0.32 -5.81
CA TYR A 87 2.59 -0.95 -5.09
C TYR A 87 1.18 -1.53 -4.96
N ALA A 88 0.18 -0.73 -4.60
CA ALA A 88 -1.21 -1.20 -4.54
C ALA A 88 -1.67 -1.82 -5.87
N MET A 89 -1.25 -1.23 -7.00
CA MET A 89 -1.54 -1.75 -8.33
C MET A 89 -0.92 -3.13 -8.61
N LEU A 90 0.18 -3.50 -7.94
CA LEU A 90 0.81 -4.81 -8.09
C LEU A 90 0.10 -5.91 -7.29
N ILE A 91 -0.60 -5.54 -6.23
CA ILE A 91 -1.26 -6.50 -5.32
C ILE A 91 -2.78 -6.56 -5.50
N LEU A 92 -3.35 -5.70 -6.35
CA LEU A 92 -4.76 -5.72 -6.71
C LEU A 92 -5.12 -7.03 -7.42
N ASP A 93 -6.01 -7.82 -6.82
CA ASP A 93 -6.48 -9.08 -7.39
C ASP A 93 -7.68 -8.87 -8.32
N LYS A 94 -7.50 -9.19 -9.59
CA LYS A 94 -8.54 -9.11 -10.64
C LYS A 94 -9.69 -10.09 -10.45
N ASN A 95 -9.50 -11.12 -9.62
CA ASN A 95 -10.52 -12.13 -9.35
C ASN A 95 -11.41 -11.75 -8.16
N ASP A 96 -11.08 -10.67 -7.44
CA ASP A 96 -11.89 -10.17 -6.34
C ASP A 96 -13.18 -9.53 -6.85
N SER A 97 -14.31 -9.81 -6.19
CA SER A 97 -15.62 -9.29 -6.55
C SER A 97 -15.75 -7.76 -6.47
N GLY A 98 -14.89 -7.10 -5.70
CA GLY A 98 -14.81 -5.64 -5.53
C GLY A 98 -13.73 -4.97 -6.38
N TYR A 99 -13.00 -5.72 -7.21
CA TYR A 99 -11.85 -5.21 -7.98
C TYR A 99 -12.18 -3.95 -8.79
N ASP A 100 -13.30 -3.92 -9.51
CA ASP A 100 -13.65 -2.78 -10.36
C ASP A 100 -13.92 -1.51 -9.54
N GLU A 101 -14.54 -1.64 -8.37
CA GLU A 101 -14.82 -0.50 -7.49
C GLU A 101 -13.52 0.07 -6.91
N ASP A 102 -12.64 -0.80 -6.43
CA ASP A 102 -11.34 -0.41 -5.89
C ASP A 102 -10.43 0.17 -6.97
N MET A 103 -10.40 -0.43 -8.16
CA MET A 103 -9.66 0.08 -9.29
C MET A 103 -10.08 1.50 -9.62
N ASN A 104 -11.39 1.78 -9.67
CA ASN A 104 -11.90 3.13 -9.92
C ASN A 104 -11.46 4.12 -8.83
N LYS A 105 -11.57 3.75 -7.55
CA LYS A 105 -11.07 4.58 -6.43
C LYS A 105 -9.57 4.86 -6.54
N PHE A 106 -8.78 3.85 -6.96
CA PHE A 106 -7.35 4.00 -7.18
C PHE A 106 -7.05 4.90 -8.38
N LEU A 107 -7.79 4.79 -9.48
CA LEU A 107 -7.63 5.68 -10.63
C LEU A 107 -7.94 7.15 -10.27
N ASP A 108 -8.97 7.40 -9.47
CA ASP A 108 -9.26 8.74 -8.94
C ASP A 108 -8.10 9.27 -8.10
N LEU A 109 -7.55 8.43 -7.23
CA LEU A 109 -6.38 8.75 -6.42
C LEU A 109 -5.15 9.04 -7.29
N LYS A 110 -4.92 8.27 -8.36
CA LYS A 110 -3.82 8.49 -9.30
C LYS A 110 -3.93 9.85 -9.98
N ALA A 111 -5.12 10.24 -10.42
CA ALA A 111 -5.35 11.56 -11.02
C ALA A 111 -5.03 12.70 -10.05
N LEU A 112 -5.30 12.52 -8.75
CA LEU A 112 -4.91 13.48 -7.72
C LEU A 112 -3.39 13.53 -7.53
N ILE A 113 -2.73 12.38 -7.46
CA ILE A 113 -1.26 12.28 -7.36
C ILE A 113 -0.59 12.99 -8.52
N GLU A 114 -1.00 12.70 -9.76
CA GLU A 114 -0.42 13.30 -10.97
C GLU A 114 -0.58 14.81 -10.99
N ARG A 115 -1.76 15.32 -10.58
CA ARG A 115 -2.01 16.76 -10.47
C ARG A 115 -1.06 17.43 -9.48
N GLU A 116 -0.86 16.84 -8.31
CA GLU A 116 0.03 17.42 -7.28
C GLU A 116 1.52 17.31 -7.69
N LEU A 117 1.92 16.21 -8.34
CA LEU A 117 3.26 16.08 -8.93
C LEU A 117 3.53 17.18 -9.97
N GLN A 118 2.56 17.42 -10.87
CA GLN A 118 2.69 18.46 -11.88
C GLN A 118 2.88 19.85 -11.25
N LYS A 119 2.02 20.23 -10.29
CA LYS A 119 2.13 21.50 -9.57
C LYS A 119 3.50 21.68 -8.91
N LYS A 120 4.02 20.62 -8.29
CA LYS A 120 5.32 20.64 -7.61
C LYS A 120 6.49 20.79 -8.59
N ASN A 121 6.37 20.23 -9.80
CA ASN A 121 7.36 20.39 -10.85
C ASN A 121 7.33 21.78 -11.49
N GLU A 122 6.15 22.40 -11.63
CA GLU A 122 6.00 23.77 -12.14
C GLU A 122 6.46 24.84 -11.14
N ALA A 123 6.51 24.52 -9.84
CA ALA A 123 6.96 25.40 -8.78
C ALA A 123 8.50 25.38 -8.55
N LYS A 124 9.24 24.54 -9.26
CA LYS A 124 10.71 24.45 -9.23
C LYS A 124 11.35 25.25 -10.36
#